data_AF-A0A1Z4QGH5-F1
#
_entry.id   AF-A0A1Z4QGH5-F1
#
_cell.length_a   1.000
_cell.length_b   1.000
_cell.length_c   1.000
_cell.angle_alpha   90.00
_cell.angle_beta   90.00
_cell.angle_gamma   90.00
#
_symmetry.space_group_name_H-M   'P 1'
#
loop_
_entity.id
_entity.type
_entity.pdbx_description
1 polymer ?
#
loop_
_entity_poly.entity_id
_entity_poly.type
_entity_poly.pdbx_seq_one_letter_code
_entity_poly.pdbx_strand_id
1 'polypeptide(L)'
;MIQPQLILCSGVTLPDNDPLRVGRKVLDLDACSTNPNVNIQFDDVAKVFRKHLSPRLVDLLEIASYVYSTDAAIQRGEGWLDDHTREPWTRDFQFVIPVRDLDFWCKPNVQQLLVQVLKFLSDDDYKFEFRALERDRPVHQYLDLQNDEDWPFYGVERVLMFSGGLDSLAGSVETAHNGSNLVLVSHRPVVTLDARLRRLFAQLQQTYTVKMIHVPVWIYKNRKLGREHTQRTRSFLFSALGTVVAESLKAQGVRFFENGIVSLNLPVADEVLRARASRTTHPHALELFTRLYSLVTERQFVVDNPYLLKTKAEVVSIIAERGASHLIQYTCSCAHTGFFQSRTQWHCGTCSQCIDRRIAILATGQAVNDLETDYVSDVFTGSRKDGYEKNMAVDYTRHAIELCHMSETEIATKFNLELSRAVRSQPNRREVAQKLVELHKRHGETTKKVLDKQLQQYVSQLIEGKLDKSSMLAMIAGQEHLASSWHRYADRIGNLLLSGIPTACKTHKPENEPHLQEICDGILKAHDSDLVREFPFMRWSSTLTKPDWSVESLKLWVELKYVRKREDVRKINEAISADITQYGDNQRRVLFVVYDPNHLITDEQAFSEPIHRREEMRVSFVR
;
A
#
# COMPACT_ATOMS: atom_id res chain seq x y z
N MET A 1 15.47 2.52 14.39
CA MET A 1 15.91 1.48 13.44
C MET A 1 15.33 0.16 13.89
N ILE A 2 14.66 -0.59 13.02
CA ILE A 2 14.06 -1.88 13.38
C ILE A 2 15.20 -2.88 13.59
N GLN A 3 15.21 -3.57 14.73
CA GLN A 3 16.27 -4.54 15.03
C GLN A 3 16.27 -5.66 13.96
N PRO A 4 17.43 -6.06 13.41
CA PRO A 4 17.52 -7.23 12.53
C PRO A 4 16.93 -8.49 13.17
N GLN A 5 16.26 -9.33 12.37
CA GLN A 5 15.61 -10.54 12.86
C GLN A 5 16.27 -11.80 12.28
N LEU A 6 16.41 -12.82 13.13
CA LEU A 6 16.77 -14.18 12.76
C LEU A 6 15.52 -15.05 12.91
N ILE A 7 15.08 -15.65 11.82
CA ILE A 7 13.86 -16.46 11.75
C ILE A 7 14.27 -17.93 11.70
N LEU A 8 13.95 -18.67 12.75
CA LEU A 8 14.21 -20.10 12.83
C LEU A 8 12.94 -20.86 12.51
N CYS A 9 12.97 -21.69 11.46
CA CYS A 9 11.78 -22.36 10.97
C CYS A 9 11.77 -23.86 11.31
N SER A 10 10.58 -24.40 11.60
CA SER A 10 10.33 -25.84 11.80
C SER A 10 11.32 -26.56 12.73
N GLY A 11 11.52 -25.99 13.92
CA GLY A 11 12.29 -26.64 14.98
C GLY A 11 13.81 -26.59 14.83
N VAL A 12 14.32 -25.85 13.84
CA VAL A 12 15.77 -25.57 13.76
C VAL A 12 16.22 -24.81 15.00
N THR A 13 17.26 -25.33 15.65
CA THR A 13 17.95 -24.65 16.74
C THR A 13 19.38 -24.32 16.32
N LEU A 14 19.84 -23.14 16.73
CA LEU A 14 21.24 -22.72 16.56
C LEU A 14 21.88 -22.53 17.94
N PRO A 15 23.15 -22.90 18.14
CA PRO A 15 23.90 -22.54 19.34
C PRO A 15 23.86 -21.04 19.62
N ASP A 16 23.94 -20.62 20.88
CA ASP A 16 23.88 -19.19 21.24
C ASP A 16 25.05 -18.37 20.68
N ASN A 17 26.19 -19.00 20.43
CA ASN A 17 27.39 -18.41 19.83
C ASN A 17 27.42 -18.47 18.30
N ASP A 18 26.34 -18.93 17.65
CA ASP A 18 26.30 -19.01 16.18
C ASP A 18 26.42 -17.60 15.55
N PRO A 19 27.30 -17.41 14.54
CA PRO A 19 27.46 -16.12 13.87
C PRO A 19 26.17 -15.50 13.32
N LEU A 20 25.17 -16.32 12.96
CA LEU A 20 23.88 -15.86 12.46
C LEU A 20 23.07 -15.12 13.54
N ARG A 21 23.27 -15.45 14.82
CA ARG A 21 22.57 -14.81 15.96
C ARG A 21 23.10 -13.43 16.29
N VAL A 22 24.35 -13.13 15.94
CA VAL A 22 25.03 -11.89 16.36
C VAL A 22 24.24 -10.66 15.90
N GLY A 23 23.77 -9.86 16.86
CA GLY A 23 23.01 -8.63 16.63
C GLY A 23 21.55 -8.82 16.18
N ARG A 24 21.03 -10.06 16.12
CA ARG A 24 19.67 -10.35 15.65
C ARG A 24 18.74 -10.80 16.78
N LYS A 25 17.49 -10.38 16.70
CA LYS A 25 16.40 -10.91 17.55
C LYS A 25 15.83 -12.17 16.93
N VAL A 26 15.66 -13.23 17.71
CA VAL A 26 15.13 -14.51 17.24
C VAL A 26 13.60 -14.49 17.20
N LEU A 27 13.03 -14.97 16.10
CA LEU A 27 11.62 -15.31 15.96
C LEU A 27 11.49 -16.76 15.49
N ASP A 28 10.91 -17.61 16.32
CA ASP A 28 10.65 -19.00 15.96
C ASP A 28 9.31 -19.13 15.24
N LEU A 29 9.33 -19.72 14.04
CA LEU A 29 8.15 -20.04 13.26
C LEU A 29 8.09 -21.52 12.95
N ASP A 30 7.16 -22.23 13.56
CA ASP A 30 7.03 -23.66 13.38
C ASP A 30 5.71 -24.02 12.72
N ALA A 31 5.81 -24.90 11.72
CA ALA A 31 4.68 -25.46 11.03
C ALA A 31 4.62 -27.00 11.15
N CYS A 32 5.69 -27.66 11.60
CA CYS A 32 5.83 -29.11 11.57
C CYS A 32 5.67 -29.79 12.94
N SER A 33 5.75 -29.08 14.06
CA SER A 33 5.58 -29.70 15.38
C SER A 33 4.12 -29.99 15.72
N THR A 34 3.92 -30.60 16.90
CA THR A 34 2.59 -30.89 17.48
C THR A 34 1.81 -29.65 17.90
N ASN A 35 2.46 -28.48 18.03
CA ASN A 35 1.79 -27.22 18.40
C ASN A 35 2.30 -26.05 17.51
N PRO A 36 1.97 -26.05 16.21
CA PRO A 36 2.53 -25.11 15.25
C PRO A 36 1.97 -23.69 15.45
N ASN A 37 2.82 -22.68 15.30
CA ASN A 37 2.41 -21.27 15.33
C ASN A 37 2.15 -20.69 13.92
N VAL A 38 2.53 -21.43 12.87
CA VAL A 38 2.18 -21.23 11.47
C VAL A 38 1.43 -22.48 11.00
N ASN A 39 0.13 -22.34 10.72
CA ASN A 39 -0.74 -23.45 10.38
C ASN A 39 -0.98 -23.47 8.87
N ILE A 40 -0.66 -24.60 8.24
CA ILE A 40 -0.82 -24.82 6.80
C ILE A 40 -1.62 -26.11 6.61
N GLN A 41 -2.84 -25.99 6.08
CA GLN A 41 -3.71 -27.14 5.82
C GLN A 41 -3.48 -27.67 4.40
N PHE A 42 -2.37 -28.41 4.21
CA PHE A 42 -2.05 -29.06 2.94
C PHE A 42 -3.13 -30.02 2.45
N ASP A 43 -3.82 -30.65 3.40
CA ASP A 43 -4.98 -31.49 3.17
C ASP A 43 -6.05 -30.81 2.31
N ASP A 44 -6.21 -29.49 2.35
CA ASP A 44 -7.21 -28.82 1.53
C ASP A 44 -6.91 -28.97 0.04
N VAL A 45 -5.63 -28.90 -0.34
CA VAL A 45 -5.19 -29.05 -1.74
C VAL A 45 -5.11 -30.53 -2.09
N ALA A 46 -4.50 -31.33 -1.23
CA ALA A 46 -4.29 -32.76 -1.48
C ALA A 46 -5.62 -33.54 -1.50
N LYS A 47 -6.62 -33.21 -0.67
CA LYS A 47 -7.95 -33.84 -0.70
C LYS A 47 -8.74 -33.48 -1.96
N VAL A 48 -8.64 -32.23 -2.41
CA VAL A 48 -9.34 -31.79 -3.62
C VAL A 48 -8.80 -32.54 -4.84
N PHE A 49 -7.47 -32.71 -4.93
CA PHE A 49 -6.84 -33.31 -6.11
C PHE A 49 -6.47 -34.79 -5.95
N ARG A 50 -6.65 -35.38 -4.76
CA ARG A 50 -6.27 -36.76 -4.40
C ARG A 50 -4.82 -37.15 -4.77
N LYS A 51 -3.93 -36.16 -4.85
CA LYS A 51 -2.54 -36.35 -5.29
C LYS A 51 -1.54 -36.01 -4.20
N HIS A 52 -0.40 -36.69 -4.28
CA HIS A 52 0.80 -36.31 -3.55
C HIS A 52 1.41 -35.04 -4.18
N LEU A 53 1.62 -34.00 -3.37
CA LEU A 53 2.35 -32.79 -3.81
C LEU A 53 3.85 -33.08 -3.86
N SER A 54 4.56 -32.59 -4.86
CA SER A 54 6.02 -32.79 -4.90
C SER A 54 6.69 -32.12 -3.68
N PRO A 55 7.77 -32.68 -3.13
CA PRO A 55 8.44 -32.12 -1.95
C PRO A 55 8.79 -30.65 -2.12
N ARG A 56 9.22 -30.25 -3.32
CA ARG A 56 9.54 -28.86 -3.68
C ARG A 56 8.34 -27.91 -3.61
N LEU A 57 7.14 -28.35 -4.02
CA LEU A 57 5.93 -27.53 -3.93
C LEU A 57 5.45 -27.36 -2.48
N VAL A 58 5.65 -28.40 -1.65
CA VAL A 58 5.41 -28.30 -0.20
C VAL A 58 6.36 -27.28 0.40
N ASP A 59 7.66 -27.36 0.10
CA ASP A 59 8.67 -26.40 0.56
C ASP A 59 8.32 -24.95 0.14
N LEU A 60 7.88 -24.74 -1.11
CA LEU A 60 7.47 -23.42 -1.61
C LEU A 60 6.36 -22.82 -0.73
N LEU A 61 5.33 -23.61 -0.39
CA LEU A 61 4.24 -23.14 0.46
C LEU A 61 4.68 -22.87 1.90
N GLU A 62 5.56 -23.68 2.46
CA GLU A 62 6.11 -23.44 3.80
C GLU A 62 6.95 -22.15 3.81
N ILE A 63 7.86 -21.98 2.85
CA ILE A 63 8.67 -20.76 2.68
C ILE A 63 7.76 -19.53 2.57
N ALA A 64 6.75 -19.58 1.71
CA ALA A 64 5.83 -18.46 1.54
C ALA A 64 5.01 -18.16 2.81
N SER A 65 4.65 -19.21 3.56
CA SER A 65 3.92 -19.08 4.83
C SER A 65 4.78 -18.48 5.94
N TYR A 66 6.06 -18.85 6.03
CA TYR A 66 7.01 -18.23 6.97
C TYR A 66 7.24 -16.78 6.64
N VAL A 67 7.49 -16.46 5.37
CA VAL A 67 7.68 -15.07 4.92
C VAL A 67 6.46 -14.22 5.26
N TYR A 68 5.24 -14.68 4.94
CA TYR A 68 4.00 -13.99 5.28
C TYR A 68 3.80 -13.84 6.80
N SER A 69 4.17 -14.86 7.57
CA SER A 69 4.04 -14.83 9.04
C SER A 69 5.03 -13.87 9.67
N THR A 70 6.29 -13.83 9.21
CA THR A 70 7.30 -12.86 9.63
C THR A 70 6.88 -11.43 9.28
N ASP A 71 6.43 -11.22 8.03
CA ASP A 71 5.97 -9.92 7.54
C ASP A 71 4.87 -9.34 8.44
N ALA A 72 3.93 -10.19 8.86
CA ALA A 72 2.84 -9.78 9.74
C ALA A 72 3.23 -9.70 11.23
N ALA A 73 4.30 -10.39 11.67
CA ALA A 73 4.70 -10.44 13.07
C ALA A 73 5.51 -9.20 13.50
N ILE A 74 6.32 -8.65 12.58
CA ILE A 74 7.29 -7.59 12.87
C ILE A 74 6.77 -6.25 12.37
N GLN A 75 6.36 -5.37 13.28
CA GLN A 75 5.86 -4.03 12.91
C GLN A 75 6.95 -3.15 12.34
N ARG A 76 6.58 -2.31 11.37
CA ARG A 76 7.46 -1.27 10.84
C ARG A 76 7.52 -0.06 11.77
N GLY A 77 6.40 0.33 12.38
CA GLY A 77 6.33 1.45 13.32
C GLY A 77 5.12 1.37 14.24
N GLU A 78 5.08 2.24 15.24
CA GLU A 78 3.91 2.45 16.10
C GLU A 78 2.94 3.42 15.42
N GLY A 79 1.62 3.25 15.61
CA GLY A 79 0.62 4.21 15.11
C GLY A 79 0.33 4.17 13.61
N TRP A 80 0.09 3.00 13.02
CA TRP A 80 -0.13 2.79 11.56
C TRP A 80 -1.19 3.71 10.87
N LEU A 81 -2.07 4.36 11.65
CA LEU A 81 -3.11 5.30 11.19
C LEU A 81 -2.82 6.78 11.51
N ASP A 82 -1.68 7.06 12.13
CA ASP A 82 -1.33 8.39 12.63
C ASP A 82 -0.47 9.16 11.61
N ASP A 83 -0.84 10.42 11.36
CA ASP A 83 -0.25 11.31 10.36
C ASP A 83 1.22 11.65 10.67
N HIS A 84 1.63 11.46 11.92
CA HIS A 84 2.97 11.74 12.41
C HIS A 84 3.96 10.57 12.27
N THR A 85 3.50 9.42 11.76
CA THR A 85 4.32 8.21 11.71
C THR A 85 5.11 8.12 10.40
N ARG A 86 6.40 8.43 10.52
CA ARG A 86 7.41 8.13 9.50
C ARG A 86 7.72 6.65 9.57
N GLU A 87 7.54 5.91 8.48
CA GLU A 87 7.97 4.51 8.44
C GLU A 87 9.49 4.43 8.67
N PRO A 88 9.96 3.78 9.76
CA PRO A 88 11.35 3.37 9.86
C PRO A 88 11.67 2.43 8.70
N TRP A 89 12.77 2.75 8.00
CA TRP A 89 13.25 2.06 6.80
C TRP A 89 13.47 0.54 7.01
N THR A 90 13.39 -0.18 5.88
CA THR A 90 13.77 -1.59 5.56
C THR A 90 14.10 -2.50 6.75
N ARG A 91 13.34 -3.60 6.91
CA ARG A 91 13.66 -4.66 7.88
C ARG A 91 14.74 -5.58 7.31
N ASP A 92 15.64 -6.06 8.16
CA ASP A 92 16.63 -7.09 7.80
C ASP A 92 16.19 -8.45 8.35
N PHE A 93 15.96 -9.40 7.45
CA PHE A 93 15.51 -10.75 7.76
C PHE A 93 16.53 -11.80 7.32
N GLN A 94 17.03 -12.58 8.29
CA GLN A 94 17.79 -13.80 8.05
C GLN A 94 16.89 -15.01 8.36
N PHE A 95 16.54 -15.81 7.36
CA PHE A 95 15.78 -17.04 7.52
C PHE A 95 16.69 -18.27 7.56
N VAL A 96 16.40 -19.20 8.45
CA VAL A 96 16.98 -20.55 8.45
C VAL A 96 15.84 -21.55 8.32
N ILE A 97 15.72 -22.18 7.15
CA ILE A 97 14.55 -23.00 6.78
C ILE A 97 14.99 -24.42 6.42
N PRO A 98 14.52 -25.44 7.14
CA PRO A 98 14.70 -26.81 6.71
C PRO A 98 13.74 -27.12 5.54
N VAL A 99 14.26 -27.70 4.46
CA VAL A 99 13.53 -27.98 3.22
C VAL A 99 13.77 -29.43 2.77
N ARG A 100 12.86 -29.95 1.95
CA ARG A 100 12.92 -31.32 1.42
C ARG A 100 13.81 -31.41 0.17
N ASP A 101 13.72 -30.44 -0.73
CA ASP A 101 14.54 -30.36 -1.95
C ASP A 101 15.70 -29.37 -1.76
N LEU A 102 16.67 -29.74 -0.92
CA LEU A 102 17.79 -28.88 -0.54
C LEU A 102 18.62 -28.44 -1.76
N ASP A 103 18.92 -29.37 -2.67
CA ASP A 103 19.74 -29.10 -3.85
C ASP A 103 19.11 -28.03 -4.74
N PHE A 104 17.77 -28.02 -4.89
CA PHE A 104 17.06 -26.98 -5.63
C PHE A 104 17.13 -25.62 -4.94
N TRP A 105 16.78 -25.54 -3.65
CA TRP A 105 16.72 -24.29 -2.90
C TRP A 105 18.10 -23.67 -2.64
N CYS A 106 19.17 -24.47 -2.69
CA CYS A 106 20.55 -24.01 -2.61
C CYS A 106 21.11 -23.48 -3.95
N LYS A 107 20.40 -23.63 -5.07
CA LYS A 107 20.89 -23.10 -6.36
C LYS A 107 20.97 -21.56 -6.30
N PRO A 108 22.12 -20.94 -6.67
CA PRO A 108 22.30 -19.50 -6.58
C PRO A 108 21.23 -18.68 -7.33
N ASN A 109 20.82 -19.13 -8.51
CA ASN A 109 19.80 -18.45 -9.31
C ASN A 109 18.40 -18.49 -8.66
N VAL A 110 18.05 -19.58 -7.98
CA VAL A 110 16.77 -19.72 -7.26
C VAL A 110 16.74 -18.79 -6.05
N GLN A 111 17.79 -18.79 -5.23
CA GLN A 111 17.88 -17.91 -4.06
C GLN A 111 17.86 -16.42 -4.43
N GLN A 112 18.66 -16.04 -5.44
CA GLN A 112 18.70 -14.67 -5.92
C GLN A 112 17.33 -14.20 -6.40
N LEU A 113 16.60 -15.06 -7.11
CA LEU A 113 15.27 -14.72 -7.61
C LEU A 113 14.22 -14.64 -6.49
N LEU A 114 14.27 -15.55 -5.52
CA LEU A 114 13.42 -15.49 -4.33
C LEU A 114 13.63 -14.18 -3.55
N VAL A 115 14.89 -13.79 -3.32
CA VAL A 115 15.22 -12.52 -2.67
C VAL A 115 14.74 -11.32 -3.50
N GLN A 116 14.92 -11.34 -4.83
CA GLN A 116 14.44 -10.28 -5.72
C GLN A 116 12.92 -10.09 -5.65
N VAL A 117 12.16 -11.19 -5.67
CA VAL A 117 10.69 -11.17 -5.52
C VAL A 117 10.31 -10.49 -4.20
N LEU A 118 10.86 -10.95 -3.09
CA LEU A 118 10.47 -10.48 -1.77
C LEU A 118 10.89 -9.03 -1.53
N LYS A 119 12.12 -8.68 -1.91
CA LYS A 119 12.61 -7.30 -1.83
C LYS A 119 11.75 -6.34 -2.65
N PHE A 120 11.31 -6.75 -3.84
CA PHE A 120 10.43 -5.91 -4.65
C PHE A 120 9.06 -5.68 -4.00
N LEU A 121 8.50 -6.70 -3.36
CA LEU A 121 7.18 -6.64 -2.75
C LEU A 121 7.15 -5.82 -1.46
N SER A 122 8.17 -5.97 -0.60
CA SER A 122 8.14 -5.41 0.76
C SER A 122 9.11 -4.26 0.99
N ASP A 123 10.10 -4.06 0.11
CA ASP A 123 11.28 -3.21 0.32
C ASP A 123 12.12 -3.60 1.56
N ASP A 124 12.02 -4.87 2.00
CA ASP A 124 12.87 -5.45 3.06
C ASP A 124 14.09 -6.18 2.48
N ASP A 125 15.11 -6.36 3.31
CA ASP A 125 16.27 -7.20 3.00
C ASP A 125 16.04 -8.63 3.50
N TYR A 126 16.30 -9.60 2.63
CA TYR A 126 16.13 -11.02 2.89
C TYR A 126 17.42 -11.78 2.64
N LYS A 127 17.71 -12.72 3.53
CA LYS A 127 18.75 -13.74 3.39
C LYS A 127 18.18 -15.09 3.80
N PHE A 128 18.54 -16.13 3.07
CA PHE A 128 18.07 -17.49 3.31
C PHE A 128 19.25 -18.44 3.51
N GLU A 129 19.16 -19.24 4.55
CA GLU A 129 19.98 -20.43 4.74
C GLU A 129 19.06 -21.65 4.76
N PHE A 130 19.20 -22.50 3.74
CA PHE A 130 18.42 -23.73 3.65
C PHE A 130 19.20 -24.90 4.24
N ARG A 131 18.50 -25.77 4.96
CA ARG A 131 19.04 -26.99 5.56
C ARG A 131 18.18 -28.19 5.17
N ALA A 132 18.72 -29.40 5.26
CA ALA A 132 17.92 -30.60 5.03
C ALA A 132 16.87 -30.76 6.15
N LEU A 133 15.64 -31.08 5.78
CA LEU A 133 14.59 -31.40 6.75
C LEU A 133 14.84 -32.77 7.39
N GLU A 134 15.05 -32.80 8.70
CA GLU A 134 15.31 -34.04 9.44
C GLU A 134 14.04 -34.84 9.78
N ARG A 135 12.93 -34.13 10.02
CA ARG A 135 11.64 -34.73 10.38
C ARG A 135 10.52 -34.08 9.59
N ASP A 136 9.89 -34.87 8.74
CA ASP A 136 8.71 -34.45 8.00
C ASP A 136 7.42 -34.78 8.76
N ARG A 137 6.34 -34.10 8.41
CA ARG A 137 4.99 -34.41 8.88
C ARG A 137 4.57 -35.78 8.33
N PRO A 138 3.74 -36.54 9.05
CA PRO A 138 3.16 -37.75 8.50
C PRO A 138 2.30 -37.39 7.29
N VAL A 139 2.72 -37.82 6.09
CA VAL A 139 1.97 -37.64 4.86
C VAL A 139 0.80 -38.62 4.87
N HIS A 140 -0.43 -38.12 4.83
CA HIS A 140 -1.57 -38.97 4.49
C HIS A 140 -1.43 -39.40 3.03
N GLN A 141 -1.20 -40.70 2.79
CA GLN A 141 -1.22 -41.26 1.45
C GLN A 141 -2.64 -41.11 0.89
N TYR A 142 -2.81 -40.21 -0.08
CA TYR A 142 -4.03 -40.13 -0.86
C TYR A 142 -3.96 -41.19 -1.96
N LEU A 143 -5.02 -42.01 -2.07
CA LEU A 143 -5.14 -42.98 -3.15
C LEU A 143 -5.24 -42.23 -4.47
N ASP A 144 -4.26 -42.45 -5.34
CA ASP A 144 -4.21 -41.95 -6.72
C ASP A 144 -5.30 -42.67 -7.51
N LEU A 145 -6.49 -42.07 -7.57
CA LEU A 145 -7.66 -42.65 -8.19
C LEU A 145 -8.07 -41.83 -9.41
N GLN A 146 -7.79 -42.41 -10.57
CA GLN A 146 -8.25 -42.11 -11.95
C GLN A 146 -7.20 -41.46 -12.90
N ASN A 147 -7.33 -41.79 -14.19
CA ASN A 147 -6.60 -41.13 -15.28
C ASN A 147 -6.91 -39.63 -15.28
N ASP A 148 -5.92 -38.84 -14.88
CA ASP A 148 -6.02 -37.40 -14.69
C ASP A 148 -6.48 -36.62 -15.93
N GLU A 149 -6.20 -37.14 -17.11
CA GLU A 149 -6.50 -36.47 -18.39
C GLU A 149 -8.00 -36.33 -18.66
N ASP A 150 -8.84 -37.19 -18.07
CA ASP A 150 -10.29 -37.15 -18.25
C ASP A 150 -10.99 -36.15 -17.29
N TRP A 151 -10.25 -35.58 -16.33
CA TRP A 151 -10.83 -34.60 -15.41
C TRP A 151 -11.05 -33.26 -16.13
N PRO A 152 -12.28 -32.69 -16.18
CA PRO A 152 -12.57 -31.38 -16.81
C PRO A 152 -11.72 -30.15 -16.41
N PHE A 153 -10.88 -30.24 -15.37
CA PHE A 153 -9.99 -29.16 -14.94
C PHE A 153 -8.51 -29.46 -15.19
N TYR A 154 -8.18 -30.61 -15.77
CA TYR A 154 -6.82 -30.92 -16.20
C TYR A 154 -6.44 -30.04 -17.40
N GLY A 155 -5.22 -29.52 -17.40
CA GLY A 155 -4.68 -28.73 -18.50
C GLY A 155 -5.36 -27.38 -18.73
N VAL A 156 -6.12 -26.85 -17.76
CA VAL A 156 -6.78 -25.53 -17.90
C VAL A 156 -5.75 -24.42 -18.17
N GLU A 157 -6.15 -23.39 -18.91
CA GLU A 157 -5.24 -22.30 -19.29
C GLU A 157 -4.62 -21.63 -18.06
N ARG A 158 -5.45 -21.24 -17.07
CA ARG A 158 -4.99 -20.61 -15.83
C ARG A 158 -5.84 -21.07 -14.64
N VAL A 159 -5.19 -21.12 -13.49
CA VAL A 159 -5.87 -21.11 -12.19
C VAL A 159 -6.09 -19.66 -11.77
N LEU A 160 -7.31 -19.34 -11.33
CA LEU A 160 -7.74 -17.98 -11.08
C LEU A 160 -7.65 -17.62 -9.60
N MET A 161 -6.99 -16.52 -9.30
CA MET A 161 -6.81 -16.01 -7.94
C MET A 161 -8.09 -15.32 -7.46
N PHE A 162 -8.85 -16.02 -6.62
CA PHE A 162 -10.19 -15.63 -6.19
C PHE A 162 -10.17 -15.02 -4.78
N SER A 163 -10.06 -13.69 -4.73
CA SER A 163 -10.00 -12.94 -3.47
C SER A 163 -11.37 -12.65 -2.85
N GLY A 164 -12.45 -12.74 -3.65
CA GLY A 164 -13.80 -12.36 -3.25
C GLY A 164 -14.10 -10.86 -3.40
N GLY A 165 -13.20 -10.09 -4.02
CA GLY A 165 -13.43 -8.71 -4.42
C GLY A 165 -14.01 -8.57 -5.83
N LEU A 166 -14.41 -7.35 -6.20
CA LEU A 166 -14.99 -7.03 -7.53
C LEU A 166 -14.14 -7.51 -8.68
N ASP A 167 -12.84 -7.24 -8.63
CA ASP A 167 -11.92 -7.52 -9.73
C ASP A 167 -11.82 -9.03 -10.00
N SER A 168 -11.66 -9.83 -8.94
CA SER A 168 -11.68 -11.30 -9.03
C SER A 168 -13.03 -11.87 -9.47
N LEU A 169 -14.15 -11.22 -9.08
CA LEU A 169 -15.48 -11.59 -9.57
C LEU A 169 -15.61 -11.30 -11.07
N ALA A 170 -15.22 -10.10 -11.52
CA ALA A 170 -15.30 -9.71 -12.92
C ALA A 170 -14.51 -10.67 -13.81
N GLY A 171 -13.29 -11.06 -13.40
CA GLY A 171 -12.51 -12.05 -14.11
C GLY A 171 -13.15 -13.44 -14.15
N SER A 172 -13.78 -13.85 -13.06
CA SER A 172 -14.53 -15.12 -12.98
C SER A 172 -15.78 -15.10 -13.88
N VAL A 173 -16.54 -14.01 -13.84
CA VAL A 173 -17.71 -13.77 -14.70
C VAL A 173 -17.31 -13.75 -16.17
N GLU A 174 -16.23 -13.04 -16.52
CA GLU A 174 -15.71 -12.99 -17.89
C GLU A 174 -15.29 -14.38 -18.39
N THR A 175 -14.54 -15.12 -17.58
CA THR A 175 -14.09 -16.48 -17.93
C THR A 175 -15.26 -17.44 -18.09
N ALA A 176 -16.23 -17.40 -17.17
CA ALA A 176 -17.41 -18.28 -17.20
C ALA A 176 -18.34 -17.97 -18.37
N HIS A 177 -18.58 -16.69 -18.64
CA HIS A 177 -19.41 -16.24 -19.76
C HIS A 177 -18.80 -16.63 -21.11
N ASN A 178 -17.47 -16.70 -21.22
CA ASN A 178 -16.79 -17.19 -22.42
C ASN A 178 -16.84 -18.72 -22.58
N GLY A 179 -17.48 -19.46 -21.67
CA GLY A 179 -17.63 -20.91 -21.75
C GLY A 179 -16.47 -21.72 -21.17
N SER A 180 -15.48 -21.08 -20.55
CA SER A 180 -14.31 -21.76 -19.98
C SER A 180 -14.61 -22.30 -18.57
N ASN A 181 -14.09 -23.48 -18.25
CA ASN A 181 -14.15 -24.04 -16.91
C ASN A 181 -13.29 -23.23 -15.93
N LEU A 182 -13.72 -23.13 -14.67
CA LEU A 182 -13.03 -22.31 -13.66
C LEU A 182 -12.41 -23.14 -12.56
N VAL A 183 -11.16 -22.81 -12.24
CA VAL A 183 -10.47 -23.26 -11.04
C VAL A 183 -10.15 -22.02 -10.21
N LEU A 184 -10.94 -21.79 -9.16
CA LEU A 184 -10.83 -20.62 -8.30
C LEU A 184 -10.03 -20.99 -7.05
N VAL A 185 -8.99 -20.23 -6.73
CA VAL A 185 -8.16 -20.44 -5.53
C VAL A 185 -8.28 -19.27 -4.58
N SER A 186 -8.56 -19.53 -3.30
CA SER A 186 -8.66 -18.48 -2.28
C SER A 186 -7.77 -18.77 -1.07
N HIS A 187 -7.03 -17.77 -0.60
CA HIS A 187 -6.33 -17.81 0.68
C HIS A 187 -7.29 -17.49 1.82
N ARG A 188 -7.41 -18.40 2.80
CA ARG A 188 -8.25 -18.24 3.99
C ARG A 188 -7.40 -17.99 5.25
N PRO A 189 -7.22 -16.72 5.66
CA PRO A 189 -6.54 -16.41 6.92
C PRO A 189 -7.49 -16.44 8.13
N VAL A 190 -8.81 -16.32 7.93
CA VAL A 190 -9.84 -16.26 8.99
C VAL A 190 -11.16 -16.88 8.55
N VAL A 191 -11.94 -17.37 9.51
CA VAL A 191 -13.20 -18.10 9.27
C VAL A 191 -14.31 -17.23 8.68
N THR A 192 -14.37 -15.96 9.03
CA THR A 192 -15.40 -15.04 8.52
C THR A 192 -15.30 -14.78 7.02
N LEU A 193 -14.09 -14.84 6.45
CA LEU A 193 -13.87 -14.68 5.01
C LEU A 193 -14.38 -15.90 4.22
N ASP A 194 -14.35 -17.10 4.83
CA ASP A 194 -14.81 -18.34 4.21
C ASP A 194 -16.28 -18.29 3.82
N ALA A 195 -17.16 -17.96 4.78
CA ALA A 195 -18.60 -17.92 4.55
C ALA A 195 -18.98 -16.99 3.38
N ARG A 196 -18.26 -15.86 3.24
CA ARG A 196 -18.46 -14.90 2.14
C ARG A 196 -18.07 -15.51 0.79
N LEU A 197 -16.88 -16.10 0.70
CA LEU A 197 -16.39 -16.73 -0.52
C LEU A 197 -17.29 -17.89 -0.96
N ARG A 198 -17.76 -18.71 -0.02
CA ARG A 198 -18.71 -19.80 -0.32
C ARG A 198 -20.02 -19.27 -0.88
N ARG A 199 -20.57 -18.20 -0.29
CA ARG A 199 -21.80 -17.58 -0.80
C ARG A 199 -21.61 -17.03 -2.21
N LEU A 200 -20.52 -16.28 -2.44
CA LEU A 200 -20.21 -15.74 -3.77
C LEU A 200 -20.02 -16.87 -4.80
N PHE A 201 -19.27 -17.93 -4.44
CA PHE A 201 -19.06 -19.08 -5.31
C PHE A 201 -20.36 -19.81 -5.65
N ALA A 202 -21.23 -20.06 -4.66
CA ALA A 202 -22.53 -20.68 -4.88
C ALA A 202 -23.41 -19.86 -5.83
N GLN A 203 -23.40 -18.54 -5.70
CA GLN A 203 -24.15 -17.63 -6.59
C GLN A 203 -23.55 -17.62 -8.00
N LEU A 204 -22.23 -17.69 -8.14
CA LEU A 204 -21.56 -17.82 -9.42
C LEU A 204 -21.94 -19.14 -10.13
N GLN A 205 -21.95 -20.26 -9.40
CA GLN A 205 -22.39 -21.57 -9.92
C GLN A 205 -23.88 -21.61 -10.31
N GLN A 206 -24.72 -20.82 -9.64
CA GLN A 206 -26.14 -20.69 -10.02
C GLN A 206 -26.31 -19.84 -11.29
N THR A 207 -25.40 -18.90 -11.54
CA THR A 207 -25.49 -17.97 -12.67
C THR A 207 -24.98 -18.59 -13.98
N TYR A 208 -24.01 -19.51 -13.92
CA TYR A 208 -23.37 -20.10 -15.09
C TYR A 208 -23.35 -21.63 -15.04
N THR A 209 -23.49 -22.27 -16.20
CA THR A 209 -23.53 -23.73 -16.34
C THR A 209 -22.16 -24.39 -16.55
N VAL A 210 -21.10 -23.59 -16.73
CA VAL A 210 -19.73 -24.11 -16.89
C VAL A 210 -19.29 -24.83 -15.63
N LYS A 211 -18.36 -25.80 -15.78
CA LYS A 211 -17.84 -26.51 -14.61
C LYS A 211 -16.95 -25.57 -13.82
N MET A 212 -17.14 -25.53 -12.50
CA MET A 212 -16.34 -24.70 -11.61
C MET A 212 -15.95 -25.48 -10.35
N ILE A 213 -14.71 -25.30 -9.91
CA ILE A 213 -14.26 -25.72 -8.59
C ILE A 213 -13.67 -24.54 -7.83
N HIS A 214 -13.92 -24.51 -6.53
CA HIS A 214 -13.30 -23.59 -5.58
C HIS A 214 -12.38 -24.37 -4.66
N VAL A 215 -11.10 -24.02 -4.69
CA VAL A 215 -10.04 -24.59 -3.85
C VAL A 215 -9.67 -23.57 -2.78
N PRO A 216 -10.28 -23.69 -1.59
CA PRO A 216 -9.85 -22.89 -0.47
C PRO A 216 -8.63 -23.49 0.21
N VAL A 217 -7.68 -22.65 0.60
CA VAL A 217 -6.53 -23.13 1.36
C VAL A 217 -6.38 -22.32 2.65
N TRP A 218 -6.44 -23.02 3.78
CA TRP A 218 -6.26 -22.41 5.09
C TRP A 218 -4.77 -22.29 5.43
N ILE A 219 -4.32 -21.03 5.43
CA ILE A 219 -2.99 -20.67 5.93
C ILE A 219 -3.17 -19.51 6.90
N TYR A 220 -3.00 -19.81 8.18
CA TYR A 220 -3.17 -18.86 9.26
C TYR A 220 -2.03 -18.96 10.27
N LYS A 221 -1.88 -17.91 11.05
CA LYS A 221 -0.82 -17.76 12.05
C LYS A 221 -1.45 -17.49 13.41
N ASN A 222 -0.70 -17.78 14.47
CA ASN A 222 -1.14 -17.44 15.81
C ASN A 222 -1.42 -15.94 15.93
N ARG A 223 -2.50 -15.59 16.66
CA ARG A 223 -2.98 -14.19 16.79
C ARG A 223 -1.89 -13.21 17.24
N LYS A 224 -0.94 -13.66 18.06
CA LYS A 224 0.20 -12.86 18.56
C LYS A 224 1.14 -12.37 17.44
N LEU A 225 1.11 -13.02 16.28
CA LEU A 225 1.89 -12.69 15.07
C LEU A 225 1.13 -11.74 14.13
N GLY A 226 -0.09 -11.28 14.46
CA GLY A 226 -0.88 -10.38 13.61
C GLY A 226 -0.71 -8.91 14.00
N ARG A 227 0.52 -8.38 13.99
CA ARG A 227 0.84 -7.04 14.50
C ARG A 227 1.05 -6.00 13.39
N GLU A 228 1.60 -6.42 12.26
CA GLU A 228 1.85 -5.61 11.08
C GLU A 228 0.71 -5.80 10.08
N HIS A 229 0.08 -4.71 9.68
CA HIS A 229 -1.20 -4.73 8.95
C HIS A 229 -1.01 -4.56 7.44
N THR A 230 0.15 -4.09 6.98
CA THR A 230 0.43 -3.92 5.54
C THR A 230 0.44 -5.23 4.75
N GLN A 231 0.89 -6.33 5.36
CA GLN A 231 0.92 -7.68 4.77
C GLN A 231 1.47 -7.69 3.32
N ARG A 232 2.56 -6.96 3.05
CA ARG A 232 3.10 -6.71 1.70
C ARG A 232 3.52 -7.99 0.97
N THR A 233 3.86 -9.04 1.71
CA THR A 233 4.26 -10.35 1.16
C THR A 233 3.09 -11.33 0.96
N ARG A 234 1.85 -10.93 1.28
CA ARG A 234 0.66 -11.78 1.10
C ARG A 234 0.48 -12.23 -0.36
N SER A 235 0.86 -11.38 -1.31
CA SER A 235 0.81 -11.71 -2.75
C SER A 235 1.73 -12.89 -3.12
N PHE A 236 2.90 -13.02 -2.49
CA PHE A 236 3.79 -14.16 -2.68
C PHE A 236 3.16 -15.46 -2.14
N LEU A 237 2.57 -15.41 -0.94
CA LEU A 237 1.82 -16.55 -0.40
C LEU A 237 0.65 -16.94 -1.33
N PHE A 238 -0.11 -15.95 -1.80
CA PHE A 238 -1.27 -16.21 -2.62
C PHE A 238 -0.88 -16.81 -3.99
N SER A 239 0.13 -16.25 -4.66
CA SER A 239 0.63 -16.80 -5.93
C SER A 239 1.29 -18.18 -5.77
N ALA A 240 1.97 -18.46 -4.66
CA ALA A 240 2.49 -19.79 -4.34
C ALA A 240 1.35 -20.82 -4.20
N LEU A 241 0.27 -20.46 -3.51
CA LEU A 241 -0.96 -21.28 -3.42
C LEU A 241 -1.54 -21.60 -4.80
N GLY A 242 -1.72 -20.57 -5.64
CA GLY A 242 -2.19 -20.76 -7.01
C GLY A 242 -1.27 -21.67 -7.81
N THR A 243 0.05 -21.57 -7.61
CA THR A 243 1.06 -22.38 -8.30
C THR A 243 0.97 -23.85 -7.94
N VAL A 244 0.79 -24.17 -6.65
CA VAL A 244 0.62 -25.57 -6.22
C VAL A 244 -0.63 -26.18 -6.85
N VAL A 245 -1.75 -25.45 -6.84
CA VAL A 245 -3.00 -25.91 -7.48
C VAL A 245 -2.84 -26.06 -8.99
N ALA A 246 -2.18 -25.09 -9.64
CA ALA A 246 -1.91 -25.14 -11.07
C ALA A 246 -1.03 -26.33 -11.46
N GLU A 247 -0.05 -26.69 -10.64
CA GLU A 247 0.76 -27.89 -10.88
C GLU A 247 -0.02 -29.19 -10.73
N SER A 248 -0.87 -29.31 -9.70
CA SER A 248 -1.70 -30.51 -9.51
C SER A 248 -2.63 -30.78 -10.69
N LEU A 249 -3.02 -29.73 -11.41
CA LEU A 249 -3.90 -29.77 -12.58
C LEU A 249 -3.16 -29.69 -13.92
N LYS A 250 -1.83 -29.56 -13.93
CA LYS A 250 -1.05 -29.27 -15.15
C LYS A 250 -1.57 -28.05 -15.92
N ALA A 251 -2.11 -27.08 -15.21
CA ALA A 251 -2.54 -25.81 -15.77
C ALA A 251 -1.34 -24.98 -16.25
N GLN A 252 -1.50 -24.19 -17.31
CA GLN A 252 -0.34 -23.46 -17.87
C GLN A 252 0.18 -22.34 -16.95
N GLY A 253 -0.60 -21.91 -15.95
CA GLY A 253 -0.17 -20.86 -15.04
C GLY A 253 -1.24 -20.38 -14.06
N VAL A 254 -1.00 -19.19 -13.49
CA VAL A 254 -1.88 -18.50 -12.54
C VAL A 254 -2.30 -17.15 -13.11
N ARG A 255 -3.56 -16.77 -12.91
CA ARG A 255 -4.12 -15.50 -13.36
C ARG A 255 -4.70 -14.72 -12.19
N PHE A 256 -4.18 -13.51 -12.01
CA PHE A 256 -4.79 -12.51 -11.15
C PHE A 256 -5.78 -11.66 -11.95
N PHE A 257 -6.74 -11.05 -11.25
CA PHE A 257 -7.56 -9.98 -11.80
C PHE A 257 -7.52 -8.83 -10.80
N GLU A 258 -6.75 -7.81 -11.14
CA GLU A 258 -6.69 -6.55 -10.39
C GLU A 258 -6.56 -5.42 -11.41
N ASN A 259 -7.40 -4.40 -11.27
CA ASN A 259 -7.36 -3.23 -12.14
C ASN A 259 -5.99 -2.53 -12.10
N GLY A 260 -5.69 -1.77 -13.15
CA GLY A 260 -4.39 -1.13 -13.31
C GLY A 260 -4.07 -0.03 -12.30
N ILE A 261 -5.09 0.67 -11.81
CA ILE A 261 -4.93 1.75 -10.81
C ILE A 261 -4.39 1.17 -9.51
N VAL A 262 -4.97 0.06 -9.02
CA VAL A 262 -4.50 -0.61 -7.81
C VAL A 262 -3.22 -1.42 -8.06
N SER A 263 -3.03 -1.98 -9.26
CA SER A 263 -1.82 -2.73 -9.61
C SER A 263 -0.54 -1.86 -9.60
N LEU A 264 -0.67 -0.58 -9.99
CA LEU A 264 0.43 0.38 -10.00
C LEU A 264 0.49 1.23 -8.73
N ASN A 265 -0.68 1.62 -8.23
CA ASN A 265 -0.85 2.39 -7.01
C ASN A 265 0.06 3.64 -6.99
N LEU A 266 -0.07 4.46 -8.04
CA LEU A 266 0.67 5.71 -8.14
C LEU A 266 0.39 6.58 -6.90
N PRO A 267 1.39 7.30 -6.38
CA PRO A 267 1.25 8.03 -5.13
C PRO A 267 0.14 9.07 -5.22
N VAL A 268 -0.86 8.92 -4.35
CA VAL A 268 -2.05 9.77 -4.25
C VAL A 268 -1.73 11.13 -3.60
N ALA A 269 -0.70 11.17 -2.75
CA ALA A 269 -0.07 12.38 -2.23
C ALA A 269 1.42 12.10 -1.94
N ASP A 270 2.26 13.13 -1.91
CA ASP A 270 3.69 13.02 -1.57
C ASP A 270 3.89 12.42 -0.16
N GLU A 271 2.92 12.64 0.73
CA GLU A 271 2.86 12.14 2.11
C GLU A 271 2.47 10.65 2.19
N VAL A 272 1.83 10.10 1.15
CA VAL A 272 1.60 8.66 0.99
C VAL A 272 2.87 8.05 0.40
N LEU A 273 3.93 8.07 1.20
CA LEU A 273 5.22 7.47 0.88
C LEU A 273 5.00 6.01 0.42
N ARG A 274 5.68 5.70 -0.70
CA ARG A 274 5.79 4.50 -1.57
C ARG A 274 5.70 3.10 -0.94
N ALA A 275 5.58 3.02 0.36
CA ALA A 275 5.60 1.83 1.19
C ALA A 275 4.17 1.38 1.59
N ARG A 276 3.18 2.29 1.65
CA ARG A 276 1.78 1.93 2.02
C ARG A 276 1.03 1.14 0.94
N ALA A 277 1.60 1.05 -0.26
CA ALA A 277 1.00 0.46 -1.45
C ALA A 277 1.41 -1.01 -1.66
N SER A 278 0.46 -1.94 -1.69
CA SER A 278 0.74 -3.33 -2.08
C SER A 278 1.09 -3.43 -3.57
N ARG A 279 2.24 -4.02 -3.91
CA ARG A 279 2.68 -4.25 -5.31
C ARG A 279 2.25 -5.62 -5.84
N THR A 280 1.08 -6.11 -5.39
CA THR A 280 0.61 -7.49 -5.55
C THR A 280 0.61 -7.97 -7.00
N THR A 281 0.07 -7.15 -7.90
CA THR A 281 -0.09 -7.44 -9.34
C THR A 281 0.68 -6.48 -10.22
N HIS A 282 1.69 -5.80 -9.65
CA HIS A 282 2.57 -4.92 -10.41
C HIS A 282 3.27 -5.75 -11.52
N PRO A 283 3.39 -5.25 -12.76
CA PRO A 283 3.87 -6.08 -13.88
C PRO A 283 5.25 -6.69 -13.66
N HIS A 284 6.16 -5.97 -12.98
CA HIS A 284 7.47 -6.52 -12.60
C HIS A 284 7.36 -7.63 -11.55
N ALA A 285 6.44 -7.55 -10.58
CA ALA A 285 6.22 -8.65 -9.63
C ALA A 285 5.72 -9.91 -10.35
N LEU A 286 4.78 -9.77 -11.30
CA LEU A 286 4.25 -10.88 -12.09
C LEU A 286 5.33 -11.52 -12.97
N GLU A 287 6.25 -10.74 -13.54
CA GLU A 287 7.42 -11.25 -14.26
C GLU A 287 8.36 -12.05 -13.33
N LEU A 288 8.66 -11.52 -12.15
CA LEU A 288 9.50 -12.21 -11.17
C LEU A 288 8.84 -13.51 -10.67
N PHE A 289 7.53 -13.51 -10.43
CA PHE A 289 6.76 -14.71 -10.11
C PHE A 289 6.79 -15.73 -11.25
N THR A 290 6.55 -15.31 -12.49
CA THR A 290 6.62 -16.15 -13.70
C THR A 290 7.97 -16.87 -13.78
N ARG A 291 9.07 -16.12 -13.59
CA ARG A 291 10.42 -16.68 -13.59
C ARG A 291 10.64 -17.65 -12.43
N LEU A 292 10.23 -17.30 -11.22
CA LEU A 292 10.42 -18.13 -10.03
C LEU A 292 9.66 -19.45 -10.16
N TYR A 293 8.39 -19.39 -10.54
CA TYR A 293 7.56 -20.59 -10.66
C TYR A 293 7.91 -21.43 -11.87
N SER A 294 8.43 -20.84 -12.96
CA SER A 294 9.00 -21.64 -14.05
C SER A 294 10.21 -22.47 -13.59
N LEU A 295 11.05 -21.93 -12.69
CA LEU A 295 12.15 -22.70 -12.08
C LEU A 295 11.62 -23.78 -11.13
N VAL A 296 10.66 -23.44 -10.26
CA VAL A 296 10.09 -24.40 -9.29
C VAL A 296 9.42 -25.57 -10.00
N THR A 297 8.66 -25.29 -11.05
CA THR A 297 7.86 -26.29 -11.79
C THR A 297 8.63 -26.96 -12.93
N GLU A 298 9.83 -26.50 -13.25
CA GLU A 298 10.69 -26.99 -14.36
C GLU A 298 9.99 -26.96 -15.73
N ARG A 299 9.07 -26.02 -15.94
CA ARG A 299 8.40 -25.80 -17.22
C ARG A 299 8.07 -24.34 -17.43
N GLN A 300 7.55 -24.01 -18.61
CA GLN A 300 6.96 -22.69 -18.82
C GLN A 300 5.72 -22.53 -17.95
N PHE A 301 5.76 -21.54 -17.06
CA PHE A 301 4.70 -21.22 -16.12
C PHE A 301 4.43 -19.72 -16.14
N VAL A 302 3.20 -19.31 -16.46
CA VAL A 302 2.87 -17.88 -16.62
C VAL A 302 2.06 -17.37 -15.42
N VAL A 303 2.47 -16.23 -14.88
CA VAL A 303 1.67 -15.47 -13.90
C VAL A 303 1.28 -14.15 -14.55
N ASP A 304 -0.02 -13.96 -14.80
CA ASP A 304 -0.53 -12.79 -15.55
C ASP A 304 -1.66 -12.04 -14.82
N ASN A 305 -1.94 -10.83 -15.31
CA ASN A 305 -3.07 -9.99 -14.90
C ASN A 305 -3.62 -9.25 -16.13
N PRO A 306 -4.72 -9.71 -16.74
CA PRO A 306 -5.27 -9.09 -17.95
C PRO A 306 -5.92 -7.72 -17.68
N TYR A 307 -6.14 -7.35 -16.42
CA TYR A 307 -6.83 -6.10 -16.04
C TYR A 307 -5.87 -4.92 -15.81
N LEU A 308 -4.59 -5.08 -16.12
CA LEU A 308 -3.57 -4.02 -16.00
C LEU A 308 -3.96 -2.71 -16.69
N LEU A 309 -4.72 -2.77 -17.80
CA LEU A 309 -5.13 -1.59 -18.56
C LEU A 309 -6.60 -1.20 -18.37
N LYS A 310 -7.23 -1.71 -17.30
CA LYS A 310 -8.62 -1.40 -16.96
C LYS A 310 -8.68 -0.62 -15.66
N THR A 311 -9.56 0.38 -15.61
CA THR A 311 -10.00 1.06 -14.40
C THR A 311 -10.99 0.18 -13.64
N LYS A 312 -11.22 0.46 -12.35
CA LYS A 312 -12.23 -0.27 -11.59
C LYS A 312 -13.64 -0.09 -12.16
N ALA A 313 -13.96 1.07 -12.73
CA ALA A 313 -15.22 1.28 -13.44
C ALA A 313 -15.37 0.33 -14.64
N GLU A 314 -14.35 0.19 -15.48
CA GLU A 314 -14.38 -0.77 -16.61
C GLU A 314 -14.48 -2.21 -16.14
N VAL A 315 -13.85 -2.56 -15.01
CA VAL A 315 -13.99 -3.88 -14.37
C VAL A 315 -15.42 -4.14 -13.94
N VAL A 316 -16.11 -3.15 -13.35
CA VAL A 316 -17.53 -3.28 -12.99
C VAL A 316 -18.42 -3.36 -14.24
N SER A 317 -18.12 -2.61 -15.30
CA SER A 317 -18.85 -2.71 -16.58
C SER A 317 -18.81 -4.14 -17.14
N ILE A 318 -17.68 -4.85 -17.03
CA ILE A 318 -17.59 -6.26 -17.48
C ILE A 318 -18.62 -7.14 -16.76
N ILE A 319 -18.83 -6.94 -15.46
CA ILE A 319 -19.83 -7.70 -14.69
C ILE A 319 -21.24 -7.37 -15.20
N ALA A 320 -21.52 -6.08 -15.41
CA ALA A 320 -22.83 -5.60 -15.82
C ALA A 320 -23.20 -6.03 -17.25
N GLU A 321 -22.29 -5.86 -18.21
CA GLU A 321 -22.47 -6.23 -19.61
C GLU A 321 -22.70 -7.73 -19.80
N ARG A 322 -22.17 -8.55 -18.89
CA ARG A 322 -22.37 -10.01 -18.88
C ARG A 322 -23.60 -10.46 -18.09
N GLY A 323 -24.45 -9.52 -17.65
CA GLY A 323 -25.71 -9.81 -16.97
C GLY A 323 -25.55 -10.36 -15.55
N ALA A 324 -24.41 -10.11 -14.90
CA ALA A 324 -24.06 -10.69 -13.59
C ALA A 324 -24.02 -9.65 -12.45
N SER A 325 -24.66 -8.49 -12.65
CA SER A 325 -24.66 -7.40 -11.68
C SER A 325 -25.15 -7.79 -10.29
N HIS A 326 -26.09 -8.72 -10.18
CA HIS A 326 -26.61 -9.20 -8.89
C HIS A 326 -25.53 -9.84 -8.01
N LEU A 327 -24.40 -10.28 -8.59
CA LEU A 327 -23.29 -10.87 -7.85
C LEU A 327 -22.44 -9.83 -7.09
N ILE A 328 -22.52 -8.54 -7.44
CA ILE A 328 -21.73 -7.45 -6.85
C ILE A 328 -21.92 -7.38 -5.32
N GLN A 329 -23.16 -7.57 -4.85
CA GLN A 329 -23.52 -7.54 -3.43
C GLN A 329 -22.82 -8.62 -2.58
N TYR A 330 -22.28 -9.66 -3.22
CA TYR A 330 -21.58 -10.76 -2.55
C TYR A 330 -20.06 -10.57 -2.52
N THR A 331 -19.55 -9.42 -2.93
CA THR A 331 -18.11 -9.12 -2.98
C THR A 331 -17.66 -8.17 -1.88
N CYS A 332 -16.39 -8.24 -1.50
CA CYS A 332 -15.78 -7.33 -0.54
C CYS A 332 -14.43 -6.80 -1.06
N SER A 333 -14.35 -5.50 -1.31
CA SER A 333 -13.10 -4.83 -1.71
C SER A 333 -12.35 -4.17 -0.54
N CYS A 334 -12.92 -4.17 0.67
CA CYS A 334 -12.41 -3.35 1.78
C CYS A 334 -11.01 -3.79 2.26
N ALA A 335 -10.06 -2.85 2.32
CA ALA A 335 -8.72 -3.09 2.86
C ALA A 335 -8.73 -3.34 4.38
N HIS A 336 -9.74 -2.84 5.09
CA HIS A 336 -9.90 -2.99 6.54
C HIS A 336 -10.69 -4.24 6.95
N THR A 337 -10.75 -5.27 6.10
CA THR A 337 -11.48 -6.52 6.41
C THR A 337 -10.91 -7.18 7.68
N GLY A 338 -11.74 -7.28 8.73
CA GLY A 338 -11.36 -7.84 10.04
C GLY A 338 -10.86 -6.81 11.08
N PHE A 339 -10.75 -5.52 10.70
CA PHE A 339 -10.31 -4.46 11.60
C PHE A 339 -11.46 -3.66 12.23
N PHE A 340 -12.61 -3.58 11.55
CA PHE A 340 -13.81 -2.94 12.10
C PHE A 340 -14.80 -4.01 12.61
N GLN A 341 -15.39 -3.75 13.77
CA GLN A 341 -16.31 -4.66 14.44
C GLN A 341 -17.74 -4.44 13.93
N SER A 342 -18.04 -4.93 12.73
CA SER A 342 -19.42 -5.02 12.25
C SER A 342 -19.84 -6.47 12.01
N ARG A 343 -21.10 -6.78 12.37
CA ARG A 343 -21.73 -8.08 12.12
C ARG A 343 -22.52 -8.10 10.81
N THR A 344 -22.89 -6.94 10.28
CA THR A 344 -23.80 -6.78 9.14
C THR A 344 -23.17 -6.06 7.95
N GLN A 345 -22.32 -5.05 8.20
CA GLN A 345 -21.65 -4.27 7.16
C GLN A 345 -20.38 -4.96 6.64
N TRP A 346 -20.13 -4.78 5.35
CA TRP A 346 -19.05 -5.44 4.60
C TRP A 346 -17.89 -4.49 4.32
N HIS A 347 -18.17 -3.19 4.30
CA HIS A 347 -17.25 -2.15 3.90
C HIS A 347 -17.10 -1.09 5.01
N CYS A 348 -15.89 -0.57 5.22
CA CYS A 348 -15.71 0.53 6.17
C CYS A 348 -16.15 1.89 5.61
N GLY A 349 -16.19 2.05 4.28
CA GLY A 349 -16.49 3.32 3.59
C GLY A 349 -15.39 4.38 3.59
N THR A 350 -14.39 4.24 4.46
CA THR A 350 -13.36 5.28 4.65
C THR A 350 -12.02 4.99 3.96
N CYS A 351 -11.69 3.72 3.68
CA CYS A 351 -10.43 3.35 3.02
C CYS A 351 -10.46 3.55 1.50
N SER A 352 -9.28 3.70 0.87
CA SER A 352 -9.13 3.89 -0.58
C SER A 352 -9.90 2.88 -1.43
N GLN A 353 -9.86 1.59 -1.05
CA GLN A 353 -10.55 0.53 -1.80
C GLN A 353 -12.09 0.61 -1.71
N CYS A 354 -12.63 1.17 -0.63
CA CYS A 354 -14.07 1.42 -0.51
C CYS A 354 -14.48 2.65 -1.34
N ILE A 355 -13.66 3.70 -1.34
CA ILE A 355 -13.87 4.91 -2.15
C ILE A 355 -13.87 4.55 -3.64
N ASP A 356 -12.82 3.86 -4.10
CA ASP A 356 -12.66 3.43 -5.49
C ASP A 356 -13.78 2.48 -5.94
N ARG A 357 -14.17 1.52 -5.07
CA ARG A 357 -15.36 0.66 -5.31
C ARG A 357 -16.61 1.51 -5.54
N ARG A 358 -16.94 2.40 -4.60
CA ARG A 358 -18.21 3.14 -4.65
C ARG A 358 -18.27 4.07 -5.87
N ILE A 359 -17.15 4.70 -6.20
CA ILE A 359 -17.03 5.51 -7.43
C ILE A 359 -17.28 4.66 -8.67
N ALA A 360 -16.63 3.50 -8.79
CA ALA A 360 -16.82 2.60 -9.93
C ALA A 360 -18.27 2.11 -10.07
N ILE A 361 -18.91 1.76 -8.95
CA ILE A 361 -20.32 1.36 -8.90
C ILE A 361 -21.24 2.46 -9.41
N LEU A 362 -21.05 3.70 -8.94
CA LEU A 362 -21.87 4.83 -9.37
C LEU A 362 -21.60 5.24 -10.81
N ALA A 363 -20.34 5.18 -11.26
CA ALA A 363 -19.95 5.48 -12.63
C ALA A 363 -20.64 4.56 -13.65
N THR A 364 -20.91 3.31 -13.27
CA THR A 364 -21.49 2.26 -14.10
C THR A 364 -22.98 2.03 -13.85
N GLY A 365 -23.62 2.86 -13.01
CA GLY A 365 -25.05 2.76 -12.72
C GLY A 365 -25.44 1.52 -11.91
N GLN A 366 -24.51 0.92 -11.17
CA GLN A 366 -24.71 -0.34 -10.42
C GLN A 366 -25.10 -0.14 -8.95
N ALA A 367 -25.52 1.07 -8.56
CA ALA A 367 -25.85 1.42 -7.17
C ALA A 367 -26.85 0.47 -6.51
N VAL A 368 -27.81 -0.07 -7.27
CA VAL A 368 -28.83 -1.02 -6.77
C VAL A 368 -28.25 -2.37 -6.31
N ASN A 369 -27.03 -2.70 -6.75
CA ASN A 369 -26.34 -3.95 -6.42
C ASN A 369 -25.25 -3.77 -5.34
N ASP A 370 -25.11 -2.57 -4.78
CA ASP A 370 -24.12 -2.20 -3.77
C ASP A 370 -24.78 -1.21 -2.82
N LEU A 371 -25.40 -1.71 -1.74
CA LEU A 371 -26.26 -0.90 -0.89
C LEU A 371 -25.43 -0.04 0.06
N GLU A 372 -25.86 1.21 0.29
CA GLU A 372 -25.20 2.11 1.24
C GLU A 372 -25.16 1.54 2.66
N THR A 373 -26.18 0.74 3.01
CA THR A 373 -26.26 0.05 4.30
C THR A 373 -25.19 -1.01 4.52
N ASP A 374 -24.47 -1.43 3.47
CA ASP A 374 -23.34 -2.36 3.57
C ASP A 374 -22.05 -1.66 4.00
N TYR A 375 -22.07 -0.34 4.09
CA TYR A 375 -20.97 0.51 4.53
C TYR A 375 -21.17 0.98 5.98
N VAL A 376 -20.11 0.93 6.79
CA VAL A 376 -20.14 1.46 8.16
C VAL A 376 -20.28 2.98 8.17
N SER A 377 -19.57 3.66 7.28
CA SER A 377 -19.72 5.09 7.01
C SER A 377 -20.00 5.25 5.53
N ASP A 378 -21.00 6.06 5.15
CA ASP A 378 -21.22 6.35 3.73
C ASP A 378 -19.98 7.02 3.13
N VAL A 379 -19.61 6.61 1.92
CA VAL A 379 -18.35 7.06 1.29
C VAL A 379 -18.34 8.58 1.09
N PHE A 380 -19.48 9.17 0.73
CA PHE A 380 -19.56 10.58 0.33
C PHE A 380 -20.02 11.48 1.49
N THR A 381 -21.03 11.03 2.23
CA THR A 381 -21.75 11.83 3.23
C THR A 381 -21.47 11.41 4.68
N GLY A 382 -20.87 10.23 4.89
CA GLY A 382 -20.58 9.71 6.22
C GLY A 382 -19.47 10.48 6.93
N SER A 383 -19.53 10.52 8.26
CA SER A 383 -18.51 11.15 9.09
C SER A 383 -17.19 10.36 9.04
N ARG A 384 -16.08 11.09 9.21
CA ARG A 384 -14.71 10.56 9.14
C ARG A 384 -13.92 11.01 10.35
N LYS A 385 -13.16 10.08 10.92
CA LYS A 385 -12.25 10.38 12.03
C LYS A 385 -11.08 11.23 11.53
N ASP A 386 -10.57 12.09 12.42
CA ASP A 386 -9.33 12.81 12.17
C ASP A 386 -8.16 11.86 11.89
N GLY A 387 -7.19 12.33 11.11
CA GLY A 387 -6.06 11.53 10.62
C GLY A 387 -6.35 10.81 9.31
N TYR A 388 -6.02 9.52 9.26
CA TYR A 388 -6.07 8.70 8.04
C TYR A 388 -7.37 8.81 7.23
N GLU A 389 -8.55 8.78 7.86
CA GLU A 389 -9.82 8.71 7.12
C GLU A 389 -10.16 10.00 6.37
N LYS A 390 -9.88 11.16 6.98
CA LYS A 390 -10.01 12.47 6.34
C LYS A 390 -8.95 12.66 5.26
N ASN A 391 -7.70 12.40 5.58
CA ASN A 391 -6.59 12.55 4.63
C ASN A 391 -6.80 11.67 3.40
N MET A 392 -7.23 10.42 3.59
CA MET A 392 -7.54 9.54 2.47
C MET A 392 -8.63 10.12 1.54
N ALA A 393 -9.70 10.70 2.09
CA ALA A 393 -10.76 11.31 1.28
C ALA A 393 -10.27 12.55 0.51
N VAL A 394 -9.54 13.42 1.19
CA VAL A 394 -8.98 14.66 0.64
C VAL A 394 -7.94 14.34 -0.45
N ASP A 395 -6.99 13.47 -0.15
CA ASP A 395 -5.89 13.14 -1.05
C ASP A 395 -6.37 12.33 -2.26
N TYR A 396 -7.30 11.38 -2.07
CA TYR A 396 -7.92 10.64 -3.17
C TYR A 396 -8.63 11.60 -4.13
N THR A 397 -9.38 12.57 -3.60
CA THR A 397 -10.06 13.59 -4.41
C THR A 397 -9.05 14.46 -5.15
N ARG A 398 -8.04 14.98 -4.46
CA ARG A 398 -7.00 15.82 -5.06
C ARG A 398 -6.32 15.08 -6.20
N HIS A 399 -5.86 13.85 -5.97
CA HIS A 399 -5.17 13.05 -6.97
C HIS A 399 -6.02 12.82 -8.22
N ALA A 400 -7.29 12.46 -8.05
CA ALA A 400 -8.19 12.25 -9.17
C ALA A 400 -8.42 13.52 -10.00
N ILE A 401 -8.57 14.67 -9.34
CA ILE A 401 -8.74 15.97 -10.01
C ILE A 401 -7.44 16.37 -10.73
N GLU A 402 -6.28 16.18 -10.11
CA GLU A 402 -4.98 16.42 -10.75
C GLU A 402 -4.81 15.56 -12.00
N LEU A 403 -5.11 14.26 -11.93
CA LEU A 403 -5.06 13.36 -13.09
C LEU A 403 -6.01 13.79 -14.20
N CYS A 404 -7.18 14.34 -13.86
CA CYS A 404 -8.14 14.85 -14.83
C CYS A 404 -7.65 16.12 -15.53
N HIS A 405 -6.94 17.01 -14.84
CA HIS A 405 -6.47 18.29 -15.38
C HIS A 405 -5.14 18.19 -16.11
N MET A 406 -4.24 17.29 -15.68
CA MET A 406 -2.95 17.09 -16.33
C MET A 406 -3.12 16.55 -17.75
N SER A 407 -2.30 17.07 -18.66
CA SER A 407 -2.03 16.43 -19.95
C SER A 407 -1.35 15.08 -19.76
N GLU A 408 -1.43 14.22 -20.77
CA GLU A 408 -0.76 12.90 -20.74
C GLU A 408 0.76 13.05 -20.57
N THR A 409 1.36 14.08 -21.16
CA THR A 409 2.79 14.38 -21.01
C THR A 409 3.15 14.77 -19.58
N GLU A 410 2.30 15.54 -18.90
CA GLU A 410 2.50 15.90 -17.49
C GLU A 410 2.37 14.68 -16.58
N ILE A 411 1.37 13.81 -16.80
CA ILE A 411 1.23 12.53 -16.06
C ILE A 411 2.47 11.67 -16.27
N ALA A 412 2.91 11.51 -17.52
CA ALA A 412 4.09 10.72 -17.86
C ALA A 412 5.35 11.26 -17.17
N THR A 413 5.49 12.59 -17.10
CA THR A 413 6.63 13.25 -16.45
C THR A 413 6.58 13.10 -14.94
N LYS A 414 5.42 13.39 -14.31
CA LYS A 414 5.20 13.31 -12.86
C LYS A 414 5.44 11.90 -12.33
N PHE A 415 4.98 10.88 -13.05
CA PHE A 415 5.08 9.47 -12.62
C PHE A 415 6.11 8.65 -13.39
N ASN A 416 7.08 9.30 -14.04
CA ASN A 416 8.06 8.65 -14.93
C ASN A 416 8.74 7.42 -14.29
N LEU A 417 9.14 7.54 -13.02
CA LEU A 417 9.85 6.47 -12.31
C LEU A 417 8.98 5.21 -12.13
N GLU A 418 7.71 5.39 -11.72
CA GLU A 418 6.80 4.27 -11.49
C GLU A 418 6.30 3.66 -12.80
N LEU A 419 6.00 4.49 -13.80
CA LEU A 419 5.63 4.03 -15.14
C LEU A 419 6.78 3.27 -15.80
N SER A 420 8.01 3.79 -15.74
CA SER A 420 9.21 3.12 -16.25
C SER A 420 9.47 1.77 -15.58
N ARG A 421 9.21 1.69 -14.28
CA ARG A 421 9.30 0.44 -13.51
C ARG A 421 8.22 -0.57 -13.93
N ALA A 422 6.98 -0.12 -14.14
CA ALA A 422 5.87 -0.95 -14.58
C ALA A 422 6.08 -1.55 -15.97
N VAL A 423 6.61 -0.77 -16.90
CA VAL A 423 6.80 -1.23 -18.28
C VAL A 423 8.12 -1.96 -18.51
N ARG A 424 8.99 -2.07 -17.49
CA ARG A 424 10.33 -2.67 -17.61
C ARG A 424 10.31 -4.06 -18.26
N SER A 425 9.37 -4.90 -17.85
CA SER A 425 9.23 -6.28 -18.32
C SER A 425 8.36 -6.43 -19.57
N GLN A 426 7.81 -5.34 -20.10
CA GLN A 426 6.87 -5.37 -21.22
C GLN A 426 7.62 -5.31 -22.57
N PRO A 427 7.19 -6.07 -23.59
CA PRO A 427 7.83 -6.05 -24.92
C PRO A 427 7.66 -4.69 -25.62
N ASN A 428 6.47 -4.10 -25.57
CA ASN A 428 6.17 -2.80 -26.20
C ASN A 428 6.14 -1.66 -25.17
N ARG A 429 7.27 -1.38 -24.50
CA ARG A 429 7.35 -0.45 -23.35
C ARG A 429 6.66 0.89 -23.58
N ARG A 430 6.91 1.52 -24.74
CA ARG A 430 6.35 2.84 -25.09
C ARG A 430 4.82 2.80 -25.19
N GLU A 431 4.30 1.83 -25.90
CA GLU A 431 2.85 1.65 -26.10
C GLU A 431 2.16 1.35 -24.76
N VAL A 432 2.73 0.46 -23.95
CA VAL A 432 2.17 0.14 -22.63
C VAL A 432 2.23 1.36 -21.71
N ALA A 433 3.31 2.14 -21.72
CA ALA A 433 3.41 3.36 -20.93
C ALA A 433 2.33 4.38 -21.31
N GLN A 434 2.06 4.56 -22.61
CA GLN A 434 0.98 5.43 -23.10
C GLN A 434 -0.38 4.94 -22.60
N LYS A 435 -0.69 3.64 -22.75
CA LYS A 435 -1.96 3.07 -22.26
C LYS A 435 -2.11 3.17 -20.74
N LEU A 436 -1.00 3.08 -19.98
CA LEU A 436 -1.01 3.29 -18.54
C LEU A 436 -1.27 4.75 -18.16
N VAL A 437 -0.76 5.71 -18.93
CA VAL A 437 -1.07 7.14 -18.74
C VAL A 437 -2.54 7.41 -19.04
N GLU A 438 -3.04 6.92 -20.18
CA GLU A 438 -4.45 7.01 -20.57
C GLU A 438 -5.38 6.38 -19.52
N LEU A 439 -4.98 5.24 -18.95
CA LEU A 439 -5.69 4.58 -17.85
C LEU A 439 -5.90 5.53 -16.65
N HIS A 440 -4.84 6.19 -16.17
CA HIS A 440 -4.93 7.08 -15.01
C HIS A 440 -5.76 8.33 -15.31
N LYS A 441 -5.63 8.87 -16.53
CA LYS A 441 -6.46 9.99 -16.98
C LYS A 441 -7.95 9.63 -17.00
N ARG A 442 -8.32 8.49 -17.60
CA ARG A 442 -9.70 7.97 -17.61
C ARG A 442 -10.24 7.72 -16.19
N HIS A 443 -9.39 7.26 -15.28
CA HIS A 443 -9.74 7.11 -13.86
C HIS A 443 -10.04 8.46 -13.20
N GLY A 444 -9.18 9.46 -13.39
CA GLY A 444 -9.39 10.82 -12.88
C GLY A 444 -10.68 11.45 -13.40
N GLU A 445 -10.93 11.36 -14.71
CA GLU A 445 -12.16 11.85 -15.37
C GLU A 445 -13.42 11.17 -14.82
N THR A 446 -13.38 9.84 -14.66
CA THR A 446 -14.50 9.05 -14.12
C THR A 446 -14.80 9.45 -12.68
N THR A 447 -13.77 9.56 -11.84
CA THR A 447 -13.90 9.97 -10.45
C THR A 447 -14.47 11.38 -10.34
N LYS A 448 -13.93 12.35 -11.08
CA LYS A 448 -14.44 13.72 -11.11
C LYS A 448 -15.92 13.76 -11.48
N LYS A 449 -16.32 13.04 -12.53
CA LYS A 449 -17.72 12.97 -12.98
C LYS A 449 -18.65 12.41 -11.90
N VAL A 450 -18.21 11.41 -11.13
CA VAL A 450 -19.00 10.87 -10.02
C VAL A 450 -19.10 11.90 -8.88
N LEU A 451 -17.99 12.55 -8.52
CA LEU A 451 -17.97 13.59 -7.49
C LEU A 451 -18.88 14.77 -7.84
N ASP A 452 -18.86 15.24 -9.09
CA ASP A 452 -19.75 16.30 -9.58
C ASP A 452 -21.23 15.91 -9.40
N LYS A 453 -21.59 14.67 -9.78
CA LYS A 453 -22.96 14.14 -9.60
C LYS A 453 -23.35 14.03 -8.13
N GLN A 454 -22.45 13.56 -7.26
CA GLN A 454 -22.71 13.45 -5.83
C GLN A 454 -22.89 14.82 -5.18
N LEU A 455 -22.04 15.81 -5.51
CA LEU A 455 -22.23 17.18 -5.05
C LEU A 455 -23.58 17.76 -5.48
N GLN A 456 -23.99 17.54 -6.74
CA GLN A 456 -25.30 17.96 -7.24
C GLN A 456 -26.45 17.28 -6.48
N GLN A 457 -26.33 15.98 -6.22
CA GLN A 457 -27.35 15.20 -5.50
C GLN A 457 -27.54 15.69 -4.06
N TYR A 458 -26.46 16.10 -3.39
CA TYR A 458 -26.47 16.47 -1.96
C TYR A 458 -26.39 17.98 -1.71
N VAL A 459 -26.56 18.82 -2.74
CA VAL A 459 -26.41 20.28 -2.65
C VAL A 459 -27.33 20.92 -1.61
N SER A 460 -28.59 20.47 -1.50
CA SER A 460 -29.53 21.00 -0.50
C SER A 460 -29.08 20.71 0.93
N GLN A 461 -28.56 19.51 1.19
CA GLN A 461 -28.07 19.12 2.51
C GLN A 461 -26.79 19.88 2.88
N LEU A 462 -25.96 20.19 1.89
CA LEU A 462 -24.78 21.03 2.08
C LEU A 462 -25.18 22.47 2.46
N ILE A 463 -26.14 23.08 1.73
CA ILE A 463 -26.63 24.43 2.00
C ILE A 463 -27.29 24.53 3.39
N GLU A 464 -28.07 23.52 3.75
CA GLU A 464 -28.75 23.46 5.05
C GLU A 464 -27.80 23.10 6.22
N GLY A 465 -26.52 22.83 5.96
CA GLY A 465 -25.54 22.45 6.98
C GLY A 465 -25.83 21.08 7.61
N LYS A 466 -26.53 20.19 6.89
CA LYS A 466 -26.91 18.84 7.35
C LYS A 466 -25.86 17.78 7.09
N LEU A 467 -24.91 18.04 6.19
CA LEU A 467 -23.76 17.15 5.99
C LEU A 467 -22.76 17.34 7.12
N ASP A 468 -22.21 16.23 7.61
CA ASP A 468 -21.10 16.27 8.55
C ASP A 468 -19.89 16.97 7.90
N LYS A 469 -19.25 17.90 8.62
CA LYS A 469 -18.11 18.67 8.10
C LYS A 469 -16.92 17.79 7.73
N SER A 470 -16.80 16.63 8.38
CA SER A 470 -15.77 15.62 8.09
C SER A 470 -16.10 14.71 6.89
N SER A 471 -17.31 14.81 6.33
CA SER A 471 -17.69 14.01 5.17
C SER A 471 -16.90 14.40 3.93
N MET A 472 -16.73 13.47 3.00
CA MET A 472 -15.95 13.70 1.78
C MET A 472 -16.54 14.86 0.97
N LEU A 473 -17.87 14.93 0.80
CA LEU A 473 -18.49 16.02 0.06
C LEU A 473 -18.37 17.38 0.74
N ALA A 474 -18.47 17.45 2.09
CA ALA A 474 -18.30 18.70 2.82
C ALA A 474 -16.86 19.22 2.70
N MET A 475 -15.85 18.35 2.85
CA MET A 475 -14.44 18.71 2.67
C MET A 475 -14.12 19.14 1.22
N ILE A 476 -14.77 18.52 0.23
CA ILE A 476 -14.64 18.93 -1.18
C ILE A 476 -15.25 20.31 -1.40
N ALA A 477 -16.47 20.54 -0.91
CA ALA A 477 -17.15 21.83 -1.01
C ALA A 477 -16.38 22.96 -0.29
N GLY A 478 -15.77 22.63 0.86
CA GLY A 478 -14.84 23.48 1.60
C GLY A 478 -13.46 23.63 0.96
N GLN A 479 -13.24 23.03 -0.22
CA GLN A 479 -11.99 23.10 -0.98
C GLN A 479 -10.76 22.58 -0.22
N GLU A 480 -10.93 21.67 0.75
CA GLU A 480 -9.79 21.11 1.50
C GLU A 480 -8.83 20.31 0.62
N HIS A 481 -9.33 19.74 -0.48
CA HIS A 481 -8.51 19.09 -1.51
C HIS A 481 -7.68 20.09 -2.32
N LEU A 482 -8.07 21.38 -2.37
CA LEU A 482 -7.27 22.47 -2.94
C LEU A 482 -6.36 23.12 -1.90
N ALA A 483 -6.67 22.97 -0.60
CA ALA A 483 -5.80 23.41 0.48
C ALA A 483 -4.40 22.85 0.22
N SER A 484 -3.51 23.78 -0.08
CA SER A 484 -2.26 23.47 -0.74
C SER A 484 -1.38 22.65 0.19
N SER A 485 -0.82 21.56 -0.34
CA SER A 485 0.10 20.64 0.36
C SER A 485 1.16 21.36 1.19
N TRP A 486 1.58 22.57 0.80
CA TRP A 486 2.56 23.36 1.57
C TRP A 486 2.06 23.80 2.96
N HIS A 487 0.77 24.02 3.18
CA HIS A 487 0.26 24.39 4.52
C HIS A 487 0.45 23.23 5.50
N ARG A 488 -0.01 22.04 5.11
CA ARG A 488 0.17 20.82 5.90
C ARG A 488 1.64 20.44 6.03
N TYR A 489 2.41 20.59 4.96
CA TYR A 489 3.86 20.37 4.97
C TYR A 489 4.56 21.36 5.91
N ALA A 490 4.20 22.65 5.88
CA ALA A 490 4.76 23.68 6.74
C ALA A 490 4.42 23.44 8.21
N ASP A 491 3.16 23.12 8.51
CA ASP A 491 2.73 22.76 9.87
C ASP A 491 3.47 21.50 10.35
N ARG A 492 3.70 20.53 9.47
CA ARG A 492 4.52 19.34 9.76
C ARG A 492 5.98 19.71 10.08
N ILE A 493 6.62 20.56 9.28
CA ILE A 493 7.98 21.06 9.56
C ILE A 493 8.02 21.79 10.91
N GLY A 494 7.07 22.68 11.17
CA GLY A 494 6.92 23.38 12.44
C GLY A 494 6.80 22.42 13.62
N ASN A 495 5.94 21.40 13.54
CA ASN A 495 5.73 20.42 14.60
C ASN A 495 6.97 19.54 14.89
N LEU A 496 7.73 19.17 13.86
CA LEU A 496 8.97 18.41 14.05
C LEU A 496 10.02 19.21 14.79
N LEU A 497 10.17 20.49 14.42
CA LEU A 497 11.10 21.39 15.08
C LEU A 497 10.62 21.72 16.50
N LEU A 498 9.32 21.91 16.70
CA LEU A 498 8.70 22.10 18.00
C LEU A 498 9.00 20.95 18.98
N SER A 499 8.97 19.71 18.49
CA SER A 499 9.28 18.52 19.32
C SER A 499 10.78 18.24 19.44
N GLY A 500 11.53 18.44 18.35
CA GLY A 500 12.94 18.07 18.23
C GLY A 500 13.91 19.06 18.87
N ILE A 501 13.69 20.37 18.67
CA ILE A 501 14.61 21.41 19.17
C ILE A 501 14.70 21.40 20.69
N PRO A 502 13.59 21.36 21.47
CA PRO A 502 13.69 21.32 22.94
C PRO A 502 14.42 20.08 23.45
N THR A 503 14.26 18.95 22.77
CA THR A 503 14.95 17.70 23.08
C THR A 503 16.45 17.79 22.81
N ALA A 504 16.81 18.27 21.61
CA ALA A 504 18.21 18.42 21.19
C ALA A 504 18.95 19.49 22.00
N CYS A 505 18.26 20.57 22.39
CA CYS A 505 18.83 21.70 23.10
C CYS A 505 18.70 21.61 24.63
N LYS A 506 18.26 20.46 25.17
CA LYS A 506 17.98 20.28 26.60
C LYS A 506 19.21 20.50 27.50
N THR A 507 20.37 20.00 27.08
CA THR A 507 21.61 20.09 27.85
C THR A 507 22.47 21.28 27.45
N HIS A 508 22.47 21.64 26.17
CA HIS A 508 23.27 22.73 25.63
C HIS A 508 22.39 23.54 24.67
N LYS A 509 22.22 24.84 24.96
CA LYS A 509 21.55 25.75 24.04
C LYS A 509 22.46 26.00 22.82
N PRO A 510 21.90 26.21 21.63
CA PRO A 510 22.70 26.60 20.47
C PRO A 510 23.42 27.92 20.74
N GLU A 511 24.66 28.02 20.27
CA GLU A 511 25.51 29.20 20.47
C GLU A 511 25.04 30.40 19.62
N ASN A 512 24.60 30.12 18.40
CA ASN A 512 24.17 31.08 17.40
C ASN A 512 23.15 30.44 16.44
N GLU A 513 22.61 31.26 15.52
CA GLU A 513 21.61 30.82 14.55
C GLU A 513 22.14 29.74 13.59
N PRO A 514 23.37 29.82 13.03
CA PRO A 514 23.95 28.72 12.24
C PRO A 514 24.04 27.38 12.99
N HIS A 515 24.44 27.39 14.27
CA HIS A 515 24.47 26.19 15.10
C HIS A 515 23.05 25.63 15.32
N LEU A 516 22.06 26.50 15.55
CA LEU A 516 20.66 26.07 15.60
C LEU A 516 20.21 25.46 14.26
N GLN A 517 20.62 26.04 13.13
CA GLN A 517 20.31 25.50 11.80
C GLN A 517 20.91 24.11 11.59
N GLU A 518 22.14 23.84 12.06
CA GLU A 518 22.74 22.50 12.00
C GLU A 518 21.96 21.47 12.81
N ILE A 519 21.50 21.83 14.01
CA ILE A 519 20.65 20.98 14.84
C ILE A 519 19.32 20.70 14.12
N CYS A 520 18.69 21.74 13.57
CA CYS A 520 17.46 21.62 12.80
C CYS A 520 17.66 20.79 11.53
N ASP A 521 18.78 20.93 10.83
CA ASP A 521 19.13 20.13 9.65
C ASP A 521 19.27 18.65 10.01
N GLY A 522 19.85 18.32 11.17
CA GLY A 522 19.89 16.96 11.69
C GLY A 522 18.49 16.38 11.98
N ILE A 523 17.62 17.18 12.61
CA ILE A 523 16.22 16.81 12.89
C ILE A 523 15.46 16.62 11.57
N LEU A 524 15.60 17.53 10.61
CA LEU A 524 14.84 17.56 9.37
C LEU A 524 15.35 16.56 8.32
N LYS A 525 16.67 16.32 8.20
CA LYS A 525 17.23 15.30 7.28
C LYS A 525 16.94 13.87 7.72
N ALA A 526 16.76 13.63 9.03
CA ALA A 526 16.28 12.33 9.53
C ALA A 526 14.86 11.98 9.05
N HIS A 527 14.24 12.89 8.32
CA HIS A 527 12.82 13.06 8.27
C HIS A 527 12.36 13.40 6.83
N ASP A 528 13.03 14.26 6.08
CA ASP A 528 12.59 14.63 4.73
C ASP A 528 13.73 14.62 3.71
N SER A 529 13.54 13.94 2.58
CA SER A 529 14.53 13.85 1.49
C SER A 529 14.40 14.97 0.46
N ASP A 530 13.25 15.67 0.42
CA ASP A 530 12.95 16.68 -0.60
C ASP A 530 13.24 18.11 -0.11
N LEU A 531 13.48 18.26 1.20
CA LEU A 531 13.95 19.48 1.83
C LEU A 531 15.46 19.66 1.58
N VAL A 532 15.82 20.63 0.74
CA VAL A 532 17.21 20.92 0.41
C VAL A 532 17.69 22.11 1.23
N ARG A 533 18.72 21.89 2.06
CA ARG A 533 19.38 22.96 2.81
C ARG A 533 20.07 23.91 1.84
N GLU A 534 19.94 25.21 2.07
CA GLU A 534 20.81 26.23 1.48
C GLU A 534 20.77 26.33 -0.07
N PHE A 535 19.65 25.95 -0.67
CA PHE A 535 19.44 25.89 -2.12
C PHE A 535 18.00 26.35 -2.46
N PRO A 536 17.69 26.89 -3.66
CA PRO A 536 18.59 27.32 -4.73
C PRO A 536 19.32 28.63 -4.40
N PHE A 537 20.50 28.83 -4.99
CA PHE A 537 21.17 30.12 -4.97
C PHE A 537 20.56 31.02 -6.03
N MET A 538 19.80 32.04 -5.62
CA MET A 538 19.27 33.02 -6.57
C MET A 538 19.90 34.40 -6.38
N ARG A 539 20.42 34.96 -7.48
CA ARG A 539 20.93 36.32 -7.55
C ARG A 539 19.79 37.26 -7.88
N TRP A 540 19.50 38.18 -6.97
CA TRP A 540 18.49 39.20 -7.15
C TRP A 540 19.16 40.57 -7.11
N SER A 541 19.31 41.22 -8.26
CA SER A 541 20.13 42.44 -8.38
C SER A 541 21.52 42.24 -7.75
N SER A 542 22.03 43.19 -6.96
CA SER A 542 23.35 43.11 -6.32
C SER A 542 23.44 42.21 -5.08
N THR A 543 22.35 41.57 -4.66
CA THR A 543 22.28 40.74 -3.44
C THR A 543 21.91 39.29 -3.75
N LEU A 544 22.71 38.35 -3.24
CA LEU A 544 22.41 36.92 -3.23
C LEU A 544 21.46 36.61 -2.08
N THR A 545 20.37 35.89 -2.35
CA THR A 545 19.46 35.43 -1.30
C THR A 545 19.40 33.92 -1.28
N LYS A 546 19.49 33.38 -0.07
CA LYS A 546 19.72 31.98 0.20
C LYS A 546 18.82 31.59 1.36
N PRO A 547 17.74 30.83 1.12
CA PRO A 547 16.91 30.36 2.22
C PRO A 547 17.65 29.29 3.02
N ASP A 548 17.28 29.11 4.29
CA ASP A 548 17.89 28.08 5.14
C ASP A 548 17.55 26.68 4.60
N TRP A 549 16.29 26.47 4.20
CA TRP A 549 15.88 25.29 3.42
C TRP A 549 14.85 25.65 2.35
N SER A 550 14.77 24.82 1.30
CA SER A 550 13.71 24.90 0.31
C SER A 550 13.12 23.55 -0.07
N VAL A 551 11.88 23.61 -0.56
CA VAL A 551 11.17 22.50 -1.19
C VAL A 551 10.61 23.01 -2.51
N GLU A 552 11.29 22.67 -3.61
CA GLU A 552 10.99 23.28 -4.90
C GLU A 552 9.62 22.83 -5.44
N SER A 553 9.22 21.58 -5.20
CA SER A 553 7.91 21.05 -5.59
C SER A 553 6.75 21.84 -4.97
N LEU A 554 6.97 22.42 -3.79
CA LEU A 554 5.98 23.21 -3.06
C LEU A 554 6.18 24.72 -3.20
N LYS A 555 7.25 25.15 -3.89
CA LYS A 555 7.75 26.55 -3.91
C LYS A 555 7.90 27.13 -2.50
N LEU A 556 8.26 26.29 -1.53
CA LEU A 556 8.31 26.63 -0.11
C LEU A 556 9.74 26.89 0.34
N TRP A 557 9.97 27.99 1.04
CA TRP A 557 11.18 28.30 1.78
C TRP A 557 10.92 28.22 3.28
N VAL A 558 11.92 27.74 4.01
CA VAL A 558 11.88 27.68 5.48
C VAL A 558 13.01 28.57 5.99
N GLU A 559 12.66 29.50 6.87
CA GLU A 559 13.53 30.51 7.44
C GLU A 559 13.53 30.36 8.97
N LEU A 560 14.69 30.19 9.57
CA LEU A 560 14.83 29.98 11.01
C LEU A 560 15.38 31.23 11.67
N LYS A 561 14.74 31.66 12.76
CA LYS A 561 15.19 32.81 13.56
C LYS A 561 15.40 32.41 15.02
N TYR A 562 16.51 32.85 15.61
CA TYR A 562 16.83 32.52 17.00
C TYR A 562 16.81 33.74 17.94
N VAL A 563 15.86 33.75 18.88
CA VAL A 563 15.75 34.79 19.92
C VAL A 563 16.54 34.39 21.15
N ARG A 564 17.67 35.07 21.42
CA ARG A 564 18.52 34.80 22.61
C ARG A 564 18.32 35.84 23.69
N LYS A 565 18.21 37.11 23.30
CA LYS A 565 18.09 38.28 24.18
C LYS A 565 16.96 39.18 23.70
N ARG A 566 16.42 40.01 24.59
CA ARG A 566 15.28 40.90 24.28
C ARG A 566 15.54 41.85 23.11
N GLU A 567 16.79 42.25 22.90
CA GLU A 567 17.23 43.09 21.77
C GLU A 567 17.10 42.38 20.41
N ASP A 568 17.14 41.05 20.38
CA ASP A 568 17.04 40.26 19.13
C ASP A 568 15.63 40.33 18.54
N VAL A 569 14.59 40.50 19.38
CA VAL A 569 13.18 40.55 18.93
C VAL A 569 12.96 41.66 17.90
N ARG A 570 13.54 42.85 18.12
CA ARG A 570 13.40 43.97 17.18
C ARG A 570 14.13 43.70 15.86
N LYS A 571 15.35 43.15 15.94
CA LYS A 571 16.17 42.81 14.76
C LYS A 571 15.52 41.71 13.93
N ILE A 572 14.93 40.70 14.56
CA ILE A 572 14.22 39.61 13.90
C ILE A 572 12.94 40.13 13.23
N ASN A 573 12.19 41.02 13.88
CA ASN A 573 11.03 41.66 13.25
C ASN A 573 11.41 42.49 12.01
N GLU A 574 12.50 43.25 12.08
CA GLU A 574 13.04 44.02 10.94
C GLU A 574 13.47 43.07 9.80
N ALA A 575 14.17 41.98 10.13
CA ALA A 575 14.60 40.97 9.15
C ALA A 575 13.41 40.25 8.48
N ILE A 576 12.45 39.76 9.26
CA ILE A 576 11.23 39.12 8.76
C ILE A 576 10.44 40.09 7.88
N SER A 577 10.34 41.37 8.25
CA SER A 577 9.64 42.37 7.43
C SER A 577 10.31 42.59 6.06
N ALA A 578 11.63 42.58 6.02
CA ALA A 578 12.39 42.63 4.77
C ALA A 578 12.16 41.37 3.93
N ASP A 579 12.23 40.19 4.56
CA ASP A 579 11.99 38.88 3.94
C ASP A 579 10.55 38.77 3.38
N ILE A 580 9.54 39.24 4.11
CA ILE A 580 8.13 39.30 3.67
C ILE A 580 8.01 40.10 2.37
N THR A 581 8.68 41.25 2.30
CA THR A 581 8.65 42.11 1.11
C THR A 581 9.37 41.43 -0.06
N GLN A 582 10.55 40.88 0.21
CA GLN A 582 11.39 40.26 -0.82
C GLN A 582 10.80 38.95 -1.39
N TYR A 583 10.19 38.13 -0.54
CA TYR A 583 9.73 36.78 -0.90
C TYR A 583 8.32 36.77 -1.47
N GLY A 584 7.43 37.62 -0.94
CA GLY A 584 6.05 37.64 -1.42
C GLY A 584 5.90 38.23 -2.83
N ASP A 585 6.82 39.08 -3.28
CA ASP A 585 6.81 39.61 -4.65
C ASP A 585 7.22 38.55 -5.71
N ASN A 586 7.78 37.42 -5.27
CA ASN A 586 8.32 36.35 -6.14
C ASN A 586 7.45 35.07 -6.18
N GLN A 587 6.21 35.13 -5.70
CA GLN A 587 5.29 33.97 -5.63
C GLN A 587 5.87 32.76 -4.87
N ARG A 588 6.76 33.00 -3.89
CA ARG A 588 7.33 31.96 -3.02
C ARG A 588 6.53 31.89 -1.72
N ARG A 589 6.34 30.67 -1.23
CA ARG A 589 5.75 30.41 0.10
C ARG A 589 6.85 30.40 1.14
N VAL A 590 6.56 30.88 2.34
CA VAL A 590 7.58 31.01 3.41
C VAL A 590 7.03 30.50 4.73
N LEU A 591 7.75 29.58 5.35
CA LEU A 591 7.56 29.21 6.76
C LEU A 591 8.68 29.83 7.59
N PHE A 592 8.32 30.77 8.45
CA PHE A 592 9.20 31.25 9.52
C PHE A 592 9.12 30.32 10.73
N VAL A 593 10.27 29.87 11.22
CA VAL A 593 10.36 29.12 12.48
C VAL A 593 11.13 29.97 13.46
N VAL A 594 10.49 30.36 14.56
CA VAL A 594 11.08 31.25 15.57
C VAL A 594 11.36 30.44 16.83
N TYR A 595 12.63 30.19 17.11
CA TYR A 595 13.04 29.57 18.36
C TYR A 595 13.27 30.65 19.43
N ASP A 596 12.43 30.66 20.46
CA ASP A 596 12.49 31.61 21.57
C ASP A 596 12.32 30.88 22.91
N PRO A 597 13.40 30.23 23.39
CA PRO A 597 13.37 29.37 24.57
C PRO A 597 13.27 30.11 25.90
N ASN A 598 13.30 31.44 25.87
CA ASN A 598 13.22 32.27 27.06
C ASN A 598 11.92 33.09 27.10
N HIS A 599 10.97 32.81 26.19
CA HIS A 599 9.68 33.51 26.11
C HIS A 599 9.82 35.04 26.03
N LEU A 600 10.78 35.52 25.23
CA LEU A 600 11.09 36.95 25.10
C LEU A 600 10.11 37.68 24.17
N ILE A 601 9.46 36.97 23.26
CA ILE A 601 8.29 37.41 22.49
C ILE A 601 7.06 37.20 23.37
N THR A 602 6.58 38.30 23.97
CA THR A 602 5.46 38.31 24.92
C THR A 602 4.09 38.39 24.26
N ASP A 603 4.03 38.83 23.00
CA ASP A 603 2.80 38.96 22.21
C ASP A 603 3.01 38.30 20.83
N GLU A 604 2.76 36.99 20.77
CA GLU A 604 2.87 36.21 19.53
C GLU A 604 1.83 36.63 18.48
N GLN A 605 0.67 37.13 18.92
CA GLN A 605 -0.39 37.55 18.02
C GLN A 605 0.04 38.81 17.24
N ALA A 606 0.56 39.81 17.95
CA ALA A 606 1.10 41.01 17.31
C ALA A 606 2.33 40.70 16.43
N PHE A 607 3.18 39.75 16.85
CA PHE A 607 4.34 39.32 16.06
C PHE A 607 3.93 38.61 14.76
N SER A 608 2.92 37.75 14.82
CA SER A 608 2.47 36.93 13.68
C SER A 608 1.54 37.67 12.72
N GLU A 609 0.86 38.73 13.17
CA GLU A 609 -0.07 39.52 12.35
C GLU A 609 0.48 39.94 10.97
N PRO A 610 1.68 40.57 10.84
CA PRO A 610 2.20 40.96 9.54
C PRO A 610 2.51 39.77 8.61
N ILE A 611 2.85 38.60 9.17
CA ILE A 611 3.12 37.37 8.41
C ILE A 611 1.79 36.79 7.92
N HIS A 612 0.81 36.66 8.80
CA HIS A 612 -0.50 36.07 8.50
C HIS A 612 -1.39 36.92 7.57
N ARG A 613 -1.02 38.19 7.32
CA ARG A 613 -1.68 39.02 6.29
C ARG A 613 -1.42 38.51 4.86
N ARG A 614 -0.42 37.65 4.64
CA ARG A 614 -0.14 37.04 3.34
C ARG A 614 -0.47 35.55 3.40
N GLU A 615 -1.31 35.08 2.47
CA GLU A 615 -1.77 33.69 2.46
C GLU A 615 -0.60 32.70 2.29
N GLU A 616 0.46 33.10 1.59
CA GLU A 616 1.64 32.29 1.29
C GLU A 616 2.68 32.23 2.42
N MET A 617 2.40 32.84 3.57
CA MET A 617 3.38 32.94 4.66
C MET A 617 2.83 32.43 5.99
N ARG A 618 3.67 31.73 6.75
CA ARG A 618 3.35 31.21 8.07
C ARG A 618 4.48 31.40 9.06
N VAL A 619 4.14 31.40 10.34
CA VAL A 619 5.11 31.39 11.43
C VAL A 619 4.79 30.28 12.44
N SER A 620 5.82 29.58 12.90
CA SER A 620 5.75 28.60 13.98
C SER A 620 6.71 29.01 15.09
N PHE A 621 6.22 29.10 16.32
CA PHE A 621 7.05 29.37 17.49
C PHE A 621 7.50 28.07 18.13
N VAL A 622 8.79 27.98 18.47
CA VAL A 622 9.36 26.88 19.25
C VAL A 622 9.91 27.45 20.54
N ARG A 623 9.45 26.88 21.66
CA ARG A 623 9.77 27.31 23.02
C ARG A 623 10.66 26.29 23.70
#